data_AF-A0A3D0WU87-F1
#
_entry.id   AF-A0A3D0WU87-F1
#
_cell.length_a   1.000
_cell.length_b   1.000
_cell.length_c   1.000
_cell.angle_alpha   90.00
_cell.angle_beta   90.00
_cell.angle_gamma   90.00
#
_symmetry.space_group_name_H-M   'P 1'
#
loop_
_entity.id
_entity.type
_entity.pdbx_description
1 polymer ?
#
loop_
_entity_poly.entity_id
_entity_poly.type
_entity_poly.pdbx_seq_one_letter_code
_entity_poly.pdbx_strand_id
1 'polypeptide(L)'
;LSNGEPHDGRSADYDDWTTLNEEGFEGLNGDLLVWNSVLERAVELSSMGIRVDKKALLKQLKIKNQEEKLRLFFHKRLVNDELPLSIGGGIGQSRLCMYYLRKAHIGEIQASIWSKEMRREAAENDIFLI
;
A
#
# COMPACT_ATOMS: atom_id res chain seq x y z
N LEU A 1 -5.84 16.14 0.47
CA LEU A 1 -4.94 17.22 0.94
C LEU A 1 -5.54 18.56 0.53
N SER A 2 -5.28 19.65 1.24
CA SER A 2 -5.83 20.99 0.92
C SER A 2 -5.35 21.56 -0.42
N ASN A 3 -4.37 20.91 -1.06
CA ASN A 3 -3.78 21.30 -2.34
C ASN A 3 -4.36 20.54 -3.56
N GLY A 4 -5.33 19.64 -3.36
CA GLY A 4 -5.95 18.87 -4.46
C GLY A 4 -5.06 17.80 -5.10
N GLU A 5 -3.83 17.63 -4.63
CA GLU A 5 -2.91 16.61 -5.13
C GLU A 5 -3.19 15.24 -4.51
N PRO A 6 -2.89 14.13 -5.23
CA PRO A 6 -2.94 12.79 -4.67
C PRO A 6 -2.10 12.69 -3.40
N HIS A 7 -2.64 12.02 -2.37
CA HIS A 7 -1.91 11.80 -1.12
C HIS A 7 -0.67 10.92 -1.33
N ASP A 8 -0.78 9.89 -2.17
CA ASP A 8 0.32 9.02 -2.58
C ASP A 8 0.03 8.37 -3.95
N GLY A 9 1.05 7.76 -4.56
CA GLY A 9 0.94 6.99 -5.78
C GLY A 9 0.11 5.72 -5.59
N ARG A 10 -1.07 5.67 -6.20
CA ARG A 10 -1.89 4.44 -6.29
C ARG A 10 -1.89 3.86 -7.70
N SER A 11 -1.85 2.53 -7.78
CA SER A 11 -2.08 1.83 -9.05
C SER A 11 -3.54 1.99 -9.48
N ALA A 12 -3.77 2.09 -10.78
CA ALA A 12 -5.11 2.10 -11.35
C ALA A 12 -5.77 0.71 -11.38
N ASP A 13 -4.99 -0.36 -11.16
CA ASP A 13 -5.36 -1.70 -11.61
C ASP A 13 -6.19 -2.53 -10.61
N TYR A 14 -6.14 -2.19 -9.32
CA TYR A 14 -6.69 -3.05 -8.27
C TYR A 14 -7.41 -2.31 -7.14
N ASP A 15 -7.00 -1.11 -6.75
CA ASP A 15 -7.70 -0.35 -5.70
C ASP A 15 -8.67 0.65 -6.33
N ASP A 16 -9.89 0.73 -5.83
CA ASP A 16 -10.81 1.80 -6.20
C ASP A 16 -10.58 3.05 -5.34
N TRP A 17 -9.93 4.04 -5.93
CA TRP A 17 -9.66 5.36 -5.33
C TRP A 17 -10.48 6.47 -6.01
N THR A 18 -11.51 6.13 -6.80
CA THR A 18 -12.27 7.11 -7.60
C THR A 18 -13.78 7.05 -7.44
N THR A 19 -14.32 5.97 -6.87
CA THR A 19 -15.74 5.85 -6.54
C THR A 19 -16.06 6.65 -5.29
N LEU A 20 -17.17 7.39 -5.30
CA LEU A 20 -17.62 8.14 -4.14
C LEU A 20 -18.09 7.20 -3.02
N ASN A 21 -17.61 7.45 -1.81
CA ASN A 21 -18.12 6.81 -0.60
C ASN A 21 -19.40 7.50 -0.09
N GLU A 22 -19.97 6.97 0.99
CA GLU A 22 -21.21 7.49 1.60
C GLU A 22 -21.10 8.91 2.15
N GLU A 23 -19.87 9.36 2.44
CA GLU A 23 -19.57 10.71 2.92
C GLU A 23 -19.31 11.71 1.76
N GLY A 24 -19.35 11.24 0.51
CA GLY A 24 -19.14 12.06 -0.69
C GLY A 24 -17.67 12.30 -1.04
N PHE A 25 -16.73 11.57 -0.45
CA PHE A 25 -15.32 11.59 -0.83
C PHE A 25 -14.99 10.49 -1.83
N GLU A 26 -14.03 10.71 -2.74
CA GLU A 26 -13.54 9.66 -3.64
C GLU A 26 -12.64 8.67 -2.88
N GLY A 27 -12.91 7.38 -3.06
CA GLY A 27 -12.08 6.27 -2.61
C GLY A 27 -12.83 5.25 -1.75
N LEU A 28 -12.62 3.98 -2.08
CA LEU A 28 -13.09 2.80 -1.34
C LEU A 28 -11.90 1.95 -0.84
N ASN A 29 -10.74 2.59 -0.72
CA ASN A 29 -9.49 2.02 -0.22
C ASN A 29 -8.89 2.89 0.89
N GLY A 30 -7.89 2.37 1.59
CA GLY A 30 -7.21 3.10 2.65
C GLY A 30 -6.03 2.35 3.25
N ASP A 31 -5.32 3.08 4.12
CA ASP A 31 -4.14 2.60 4.83
C ASP A 31 -4.40 2.51 6.33
N LEU A 32 -3.87 1.46 6.95
CA LEU A 32 -3.83 1.31 8.40
C LEU A 32 -2.54 1.93 8.94
N LEU A 33 -2.66 3.14 9.47
CA LEU A 33 -1.57 3.86 10.13
C LEU A 33 -1.69 3.70 11.65
N VAL A 34 -0.57 3.38 12.30
CA VAL A 34 -0.49 3.34 13.78
C VAL A 34 0.66 4.21 14.26
N TRP A 35 0.54 4.79 15.45
CA TRP A 35 1.66 5.47 16.10
C TRP A 35 2.65 4.44 16.67
N ASN A 36 3.91 4.47 16.22
CA ASN A 36 4.99 3.65 16.77
C ASN A 36 5.82 4.49 17.76
N SER A 37 5.74 4.14 19.03
CA SER A 37 6.42 4.85 20.12
C SER A 37 7.94 4.67 20.14
N VAL A 38 8.48 3.61 19.50
CA VAL A 38 9.93 3.39 19.41
C VAL A 38 10.54 4.30 18.34
N LEU A 39 9.83 4.48 17.23
CA LEU A 39 10.27 5.32 16.12
C LEU A 39 9.78 6.77 16.19
N GLU A 40 8.94 7.06 17.18
CA GLU A 40 8.23 8.33 17.40
C GLU A 40 7.57 8.89 16.14
N ARG A 41 6.90 8.00 15.39
CA ARG A 41 6.24 8.37 14.13
C ARG A 41 5.08 7.44 13.79
N ALA A 42 4.23 7.89 12.87
CA ALA A 42 3.26 7.02 12.23
C ALA A 42 3.96 5.97 11.37
N VAL A 43 3.51 4.72 11.47
CA VAL A 43 3.94 3.62 10.60
C VAL A 43 2.72 2.97 9.96
N GLU A 44 2.87 2.61 8.69
CA GLU A 44 1.83 1.94 7.91
C GLU A 44 1.97 0.43 8.03
N LEU A 45 0.92 -0.24 8.50
CA LEU A 45 0.87 -1.69 8.67
C LEU A 45 0.17 -2.41 7.52
N SER A 46 -0.76 -1.74 6.84
CA SER A 46 -1.59 -2.35 5.81
C SER A 46 -2.11 -1.32 4.83
N SER A 47 -2.31 -1.77 3.60
CA SER A 47 -3.06 -1.08 2.54
C SER A 47 -4.12 -2.04 2.01
N MET A 48 -5.39 -1.61 2.03
CA MET A 48 -6.54 -2.43 1.67
C MET A 48 -7.60 -1.62 0.93
N GLY A 49 -8.50 -2.31 0.23
CA GLY A 49 -9.64 -1.64 -0.40
C GLY A 49 -10.57 -2.57 -1.14
N ILE A 50 -11.76 -2.06 -1.42
CA ILE A 50 -12.66 -2.64 -2.42
C ILE A 50 -11.94 -2.57 -3.76
N ARG A 51 -11.96 -3.68 -4.49
CA ARG A 51 -11.26 -3.76 -5.77
C ARG A 51 -12.04 -3.06 -6.85
N VAL A 52 -11.32 -2.50 -7.82
CA VAL A 52 -11.91 -1.84 -8.98
C VAL A 52 -12.91 -2.75 -9.68
N ASP A 53 -14.08 -2.19 -9.98
CA ASP A 53 -14.98 -2.75 -10.98
C ASP A 53 -14.56 -2.25 -12.38
N LYS A 54 -15.32 -2.67 -13.40
CA LYS A 54 -15.11 -2.24 -14.79
C LYS A 54 -15.11 -0.72 -14.96
N LYS A 55 -16.03 -0.02 -14.29
CA LYS A 55 -16.21 1.43 -14.45
C LYS A 55 -15.05 2.18 -13.80
N ALA A 56 -14.69 1.81 -12.57
CA ALA A 56 -13.56 2.37 -11.84
C ALA A 56 -12.25 2.09 -12.56
N LEU A 57 -12.03 0.86 -13.06
CA LEU A 57 -10.82 0.52 -13.82
C LEU A 57 -10.65 1.43 -15.05
N LEU A 58 -11.70 1.57 -15.87
CA LEU A 58 -11.65 2.43 -17.06
C LEU A 58 -11.40 3.90 -16.71
N LYS A 59 -12.08 4.42 -15.67
CA LYS A 59 -11.87 5.80 -15.17
C LYS A 59 -10.41 6.00 -14.71
N GLN A 60 -9.89 5.09 -13.89
CA GLN A 60 -8.57 5.18 -13.30
C GLN A 60 -7.43 5.02 -14.31
N LEU A 61 -7.55 4.08 -15.26
CA LEU A 61 -6.56 3.93 -16.33
C LEU A 61 -6.49 5.19 -17.19
N LYS A 62 -7.63 5.81 -17.50
CA LYS A 62 -7.65 7.08 -18.24
C LYS A 62 -6.99 8.21 -17.45
N ILE A 63 -7.28 8.34 -16.15
CA ILE A 63 -6.63 9.33 -15.28
C ILE A 63 -5.10 9.15 -15.25
N LYS A 64 -4.63 7.89 -15.23
CA LYS A 64 -3.19 7.56 -15.22
C LYS A 64 -2.55 7.52 -16.61
N ASN A 65 -3.31 7.72 -17.68
CA ASN A 65 -2.86 7.53 -19.07
C ASN A 65 -2.27 6.14 -19.33
N GLN A 66 -2.96 5.09 -18.85
CA GLN A 66 -2.55 3.68 -18.90
C GLN A 66 -3.57 2.77 -19.63
N GLU A 67 -4.37 3.34 -20.54
CA GLU A 67 -5.43 2.60 -21.25
C GLU A 67 -4.89 1.43 -22.09
N GLU A 68 -3.59 1.42 -22.44
CA GLU A 68 -2.95 0.30 -23.12
C GLU A 68 -3.01 -1.01 -22.32
N LYS A 69 -3.10 -0.93 -20.98
CA LYS A 69 -3.21 -2.10 -20.10
C LYS A 69 -4.48 -2.92 -20.34
N LEU A 70 -5.52 -2.33 -20.95
CA LEU A 70 -6.74 -3.05 -21.34
C LEU A 70 -6.47 -4.21 -22.32
N ARG A 71 -5.27 -4.28 -22.92
CA ARG A 71 -4.86 -5.40 -23.78
C ARG A 71 -4.35 -6.61 -22.98
N LEU A 72 -3.99 -6.43 -21.72
CA LEU A 72 -3.42 -7.46 -20.85
C LEU A 72 -4.51 -8.44 -20.38
N PHE A 73 -4.06 -9.65 -20.03
CA PHE A 73 -4.94 -10.76 -19.67
C PHE A 73 -5.90 -10.41 -18.53
N PHE A 74 -5.38 -9.89 -17.42
CA PHE A 74 -6.18 -9.56 -16.24
C PHE A 74 -7.25 -8.51 -16.55
N HIS A 75 -6.87 -7.40 -17.18
CA HIS A 75 -7.75 -6.28 -17.49
C HIS A 75 -8.88 -6.68 -18.45
N LYS A 76 -8.59 -7.51 -19.46
CA LYS A 76 -9.62 -8.06 -20.36
C LYS A 76 -10.68 -8.84 -19.60
N ARG A 77 -10.23 -9.75 -18.71
CA ARG A 77 -11.15 -10.57 -17.91
C ARG A 77 -12.00 -9.73 -16.96
N LEU A 78 -11.41 -8.71 -16.35
CA LEU A 78 -12.13 -7.78 -15.47
C LEU A 78 -13.21 -7.01 -16.24
N VAL A 79 -12.87 -6.43 -17.40
CA VAL A 79 -13.81 -5.64 -18.22
C VAL A 79 -14.89 -6.50 -18.87
N ASN A 80 -14.65 -7.80 -19.05
CA ASN A 80 -15.61 -8.79 -19.52
C ASN A 80 -16.44 -9.42 -18.39
N ASP A 81 -16.33 -8.93 -17.15
CA ASP A 81 -17.07 -9.43 -15.98
C ASP A 81 -16.79 -10.91 -15.67
N GLU A 82 -15.60 -11.42 -16.06
CA GLU A 82 -15.17 -12.80 -15.83
C GLU A 82 -14.47 -13.01 -14.47
N LEU A 83 -14.31 -11.94 -13.69
CA LEU A 83 -13.71 -11.94 -12.36
C LEU A 83 -14.74 -11.43 -11.34
N PRO A 84 -14.85 -12.04 -10.15
CA PRO A 84 -15.79 -11.59 -9.14
C PRO A 84 -15.33 -10.26 -8.52
N LEU A 85 -16.31 -9.47 -8.06
CA LEU A 85 -16.03 -8.35 -7.17
C LEU A 85 -15.41 -8.86 -5.87
N SER A 86 -14.44 -8.12 -5.34
CA SER A 86 -13.73 -8.51 -4.12
C SER A 86 -13.28 -7.31 -3.31
N ILE A 87 -12.97 -7.56 -2.05
CA ILE A 87 -12.21 -6.67 -1.18
C ILE A 87 -10.93 -7.40 -0.80
N GLY A 88 -9.81 -6.69 -0.71
CA GLY A 88 -8.58 -7.31 -0.26
C GLY A 88 -7.53 -6.30 0.17
N GLY A 89 -6.38 -6.81 0.57
CA GLY A 89 -5.25 -5.98 0.94
C GLY A 89 -4.05 -6.80 1.37
N GLY A 90 -3.00 -6.10 1.79
CA GLY A 90 -1.79 -6.71 2.32
C GLY A 90 -1.51 -6.20 3.72
N ILE A 91 -1.06 -7.07 4.61
CA ILE A 91 -0.55 -6.70 5.94
C ILE A 91 0.95 -7.00 5.93
N GLY A 92 1.76 -5.99 6.23
CA GLY A 92 3.22 -6.13 6.26
C GLY A 92 3.66 -6.96 7.46
N GLN A 93 3.91 -8.26 7.27
CA GLN A 93 4.28 -9.19 8.34
C GLN A 93 5.46 -8.68 9.18
N SER A 94 6.57 -8.31 8.55
CA SER A 94 7.77 -7.80 9.26
C SER A 94 7.51 -6.47 9.96
N ARG A 95 6.68 -5.58 9.38
CA ARG A 95 6.28 -4.31 10.02
C ARG A 95 5.41 -4.58 11.25
N LEU A 96 4.48 -5.52 11.16
CA LEU A 96 3.61 -5.94 12.26
C LEU A 96 4.44 -6.53 13.41
N CYS A 97 5.36 -7.43 13.11
CA CYS A 97 6.27 -8.02 14.09
C CYS A 97 7.18 -6.95 14.73
N MET A 98 7.77 -6.06 13.93
CA MET A 98 8.59 -4.94 14.41
C MET A 98 7.80 -4.05 15.38
N TYR A 99 6.54 -3.74 15.05
CA TYR A 99 5.66 -2.95 15.91
C TYR A 99 5.36 -3.64 17.24
N TYR A 100 4.95 -4.91 17.22
CA TYR A 100 4.60 -5.64 18.45
C TYR A 100 5.80 -5.93 19.35
N LEU A 101 6.95 -6.25 18.75
CA LEU A 101 8.19 -6.57 19.48
C LEU A 101 9.00 -5.32 19.84
N ARG A 102 8.48 -4.12 19.52
CA ARG A 102 9.11 -2.83 19.83
C ARG A 102 10.54 -2.73 19.27
N LYS A 103 10.73 -3.22 18.05
CA LYS A 103 12.01 -3.15 17.36
C LYS A 103 12.23 -1.79 16.73
N ALA A 104 13.46 -1.31 16.78
CA ALA A 104 13.89 -0.02 16.25
C ALA A 104 14.23 -0.10 14.75
N HIS A 105 14.53 -1.29 14.23
CA HIS A 105 14.79 -1.49 12.82
C HIS A 105 14.13 -2.77 12.28
N ILE A 106 13.58 -2.72 11.05
CA ILE A 106 12.90 -3.88 10.44
C ILE A 106 13.85 -5.06 10.21
N GLY A 107 15.14 -4.79 10.06
CA GLY A 107 16.19 -5.79 9.95
C GLY A 107 16.41 -6.63 11.21
N GLU A 108 15.86 -6.24 12.37
CA GLU A 108 15.83 -7.09 13.57
C GLU A 108 14.84 -8.26 13.44
N ILE A 109 13.93 -8.19 12.46
CA ILE A 109 12.87 -9.17 12.23
C ILE A 109 13.10 -9.94 10.92
N GLN A 110 13.66 -9.28 9.91
CA GLN A 110 13.78 -9.80 8.55
C GLN A 110 15.23 -9.79 8.06
N ALA A 111 15.72 -10.95 7.64
CA ALA A 111 16.99 -11.08 6.94
C ALA A 111 16.95 -10.30 5.61
N SER A 112 17.86 -9.34 5.45
CA SER A 112 17.90 -8.51 4.25
C SER A 112 19.29 -7.92 3.98
N ILE A 113 19.38 -7.13 2.92
CA ILE A 113 20.60 -6.44 2.53
C ILE A 113 20.54 -5.02 3.09
N TRP A 114 21.58 -4.68 3.85
CA TRP A 114 21.77 -3.36 4.43
C TRP A 114 23.13 -2.82 4.02
N SER A 115 23.23 -1.51 3.77
CA SER A 115 24.50 -0.87 3.46
C SER A 115 25.50 -1.03 4.62
N LYS A 116 26.79 -0.86 4.35
CA LYS A 116 27.83 -0.95 5.39
C LYS A 116 27.60 0.12 6.46
N GLU A 117 27.16 1.30 6.03
CA GLU A 117 26.86 2.45 6.88
C GLU A 117 25.70 2.13 7.83
N MET A 118 24.60 1.58 7.32
CA MET A 118 23.44 1.16 8.13
C MET A 118 23.81 0.07 9.13
N ARG A 119 24.62 -0.92 8.73
CA ARG A 119 25.09 -1.97 9.64
C ARG A 119 25.95 -1.41 10.78
N ARG A 120 26.80 -0.43 10.48
CA ARG A 120 27.62 0.25 11.48
C ARG A 120 26.76 1.07 12.45
N GLU A 121 25.86 1.90 11.93
CA GLU A 121 24.96 2.72 12.75
C GLU A 121 24.06 1.87 13.65
N ALA A 122 23.50 0.77 13.12
CA ALA A 122 22.71 -0.17 13.90
C ALA A 122 23.53 -0.80 15.04
N ALA A 123 24.77 -1.24 14.75
CA ALA A 123 25.65 -1.80 15.77
C ALA A 123 26.06 -0.77 16.85
N GLU A 124 26.28 0.49 16.47
CA GLU A 124 26.56 1.60 17.41
C GLU A 124 25.38 1.89 18.35
N ASN A 125 24.16 1.49 17.98
CA ASN A 125 22.94 1.67 18.76
C ASN A 125 22.40 0.34 19.37
N ASP A 126 23.24 -0.70 19.44
CA ASP A 126 22.86 -2.04 19.95
C ASP A 126 21.67 -2.69 19.21
N ILE A 127 21.47 -2.35 17.93
CA ILE A 127 20.45 -2.91 17.05
C ILE A 127 21.05 -4.04 16.23
N PHE A 128 20.59 -5.27 16.48
CA PHE A 128 21.04 -6.45 15.74
C PHE A 128 20.27 -6.65 14.43
N LEU A 129 20.97 -6.53 13.30
CA LEU A 129 20.40 -6.80 11.97
C LEU A 129 20.66 -8.25 11.55
N ILE A 130 19.60 -9.00 11.25
CA ILE A 130 19.66 -10.39 10.74
C ILE A 130 20.24 -10.43 9.31
#